data_AF-A0AAD6CHE6-F1
#
_entry.id   AF-A0AAD6CHE6-F1
#
_cell.length_a   1.000
_cell.length_b   1.000
_cell.length_c   1.000
_cell.angle_alpha   90.00
_cell.angle_beta   90.00
_cell.angle_gamma   90.00
#
_symmetry.space_group_name_H-M   'P 1'
#
loop_
_entity.id
_entity.type
_entity.pdbx_description
1 polymer ?
#
loop_
_entity_poly.entity_id
_entity_poly.type
_entity_poly.pdbx_seq_one_letter_code
_entity_poly.pdbx_strand_id
1 'polypeptide(L)'
;MALRDQSVLGDIAQDEIQTPSPQKHSGNRTIYISRNDCGLDANNIGRLVITDFGLSVDGSKSPYKHTIQPNGFRAPRLFSEQAGIINHLAAMISLIGPPPQDVLKRGNYCSRYFNDEGQFKLHDLITRPGGLENKLNVTEGDEKRMFIGFISKMLRWRPEDRATAEDLFSDPWLQL
;
A
#
# COMPACT_ATOMS: atom_id res chain seq x y z
N MET A 1 -4.09 -11.48 -10.08
CA MET A 1 -4.97 -12.56 -9.56
C MET A 1 -5.00 -13.67 -10.60
N ALA A 2 -4.86 -14.93 -10.21
CA ALA A 2 -5.05 -16.03 -11.16
C ALA A 2 -6.55 -16.32 -11.33
N LEU A 3 -6.96 -16.72 -12.52
CA LEU A 3 -8.29 -17.26 -12.77
C LEU A 3 -8.26 -18.77 -12.57
N ARG A 4 -9.20 -19.35 -11.81
CA ARG A 4 -9.34 -20.82 -11.76
C ARG A 4 -9.88 -21.34 -13.08
N ASP A 5 -10.83 -20.60 -13.65
CA ASP A 5 -11.40 -20.88 -14.95
C ASP A 5 -10.98 -19.80 -15.96
N GLN A 6 -10.23 -20.22 -16.99
CA GLN A 6 -9.80 -19.33 -18.06
C GLN A 6 -10.89 -19.05 -19.10
N SER A 7 -11.98 -19.83 -19.11
CA SER A 7 -13.12 -19.63 -20.03
C SER A 7 -13.72 -18.24 -19.90
N VAL A 8 -13.69 -17.67 -18.70
CA VAL A 8 -14.12 -16.30 -18.37
C VAL A 8 -13.50 -15.25 -19.28
N LEU A 9 -12.25 -15.43 -19.72
CA LEU A 9 -11.62 -14.48 -20.65
C LEU A 9 -12.28 -14.51 -22.03
N GLY A 10 -12.71 -15.69 -22.47
CA GLY A 10 -13.47 -15.87 -23.70
C GLY A 10 -14.86 -15.26 -23.61
N ASP A 11 -15.54 -15.46 -22.49
CA ASP A 11 -16.87 -14.89 -22.24
C ASP A 11 -16.82 -13.36 -22.21
N ILE A 12 -15.85 -12.77 -21.50
CA ILE A 12 -15.64 -11.31 -21.48
C ILE A 12 -15.38 -10.77 -22.90
N ALA A 13 -14.59 -11.48 -23.70
CA ALA A 13 -14.31 -11.07 -25.08
C ALA A 13 -15.57 -11.13 -25.95
N GLN A 14 -16.39 -12.18 -25.81
CA GLN A 14 -17.66 -12.30 -26.52
C GLN A 14 -18.66 -11.24 -26.07
N ASP A 15 -18.75 -10.96 -24.78
CA ASP A 15 -19.62 -9.92 -24.23
C ASP A 15 -19.24 -8.53 -24.73
N GLU A 16 -17.94 -8.23 -24.88
CA GLU A 16 -17.48 -6.96 -25.45
C GLU A 16 -17.82 -6.84 -26.94
N ILE A 17 -17.84 -7.97 -27.67
CA ILE A 17 -18.29 -8.00 -29.08
C ILE A 17 -19.81 -7.78 -29.17
N GLN A 18 -20.59 -8.47 -28.35
CA GLN A 18 -22.04 -8.45 -28.41
C GLN A 18 -22.64 -7.16 -27.82
N THR A 19 -22.05 -6.68 -26.72
CA THR A 19 -22.48 -5.49 -25.98
C THR A 19 -21.26 -4.60 -25.70
N PRO A 20 -20.81 -3.77 -26.65
CA PRO A 20 -19.58 -2.99 -26.47
C PRO A 20 -19.65 -2.06 -25.25
N SER A 21 -18.55 -1.98 -24.50
CA SER A 21 -18.40 -1.02 -23.42
C SER A 21 -18.47 0.41 -23.96
N PRO A 22 -18.86 1.40 -23.13
CA PRO A 22 -18.84 2.79 -23.56
C PRO A 22 -17.47 3.15 -24.15
N GLN A 23 -17.51 3.67 -25.38
CA GLN A 23 -16.31 3.90 -26.18
C GLN A 23 -16.24 5.34 -26.67
N LYS A 24 -15.03 5.90 -26.64
CA LYS A 24 -14.73 7.22 -27.21
C LYS A 24 -13.89 7.04 -28.46
N HIS A 25 -14.43 7.48 -29.59
CA HIS A 25 -13.70 7.57 -30.84
C HIS A 25 -12.92 8.88 -30.87
N SER A 26 -11.60 8.78 -31.04
CA SER A 26 -10.70 9.93 -31.09
C SER A 26 -9.71 9.73 -32.24
N GLY A 27 -10.08 10.22 -33.42
CA GLY A 27 -9.28 10.06 -34.63
C GLY A 27 -9.21 8.59 -35.07
N ASN A 28 -8.00 8.03 -35.12
CA ASN A 28 -7.73 6.65 -35.55
C ASN A 28 -7.73 5.62 -34.41
N ARG A 29 -8.12 6.02 -33.19
CA ARG A 29 -8.19 5.11 -32.05
C ARG A 29 -9.55 5.16 -31.39
N THR A 30 -9.98 3.99 -30.93
CA THR A 30 -11.13 3.84 -30.05
C THR A 30 -10.60 3.59 -28.64
N ILE A 31 -11.08 4.38 -27.69
CA ILE A 31 -10.77 4.24 -26.28
C ILE A 31 -11.98 3.60 -25.61
N TYR A 32 -11.80 2.41 -25.06
CA TYR A 32 -12.84 1.66 -24.38
C TYR A 32 -12.75 1.92 -22.87
N ILE A 33 -13.88 2.02 -22.20
CA ILE A 33 -13.93 1.83 -20.74
C ILE A 33 -13.75 0.34 -20.46
N SER A 34 -12.84 0.00 -19.53
CA SER A 34 -12.60 -1.39 -19.14
C SER A 34 -13.84 -2.02 -18.51
N ARG A 35 -14.17 -3.26 -18.92
CA ARG A 35 -15.11 -4.11 -18.19
C ARG A 35 -14.43 -4.61 -16.91
N ASN A 36 -14.85 -4.05 -15.78
CA ASN A 36 -14.29 -4.40 -14.47
C ASN A 36 -15.11 -5.48 -13.75
N ASP A 37 -16.29 -5.81 -14.28
CA ASP A 37 -17.09 -6.94 -13.84
C ASP A 37 -16.72 -8.15 -14.70
N CYS A 38 -15.83 -9.00 -14.16
CA CYS A 38 -15.45 -10.25 -14.81
C CYS A 38 -16.43 -11.38 -14.51
N GLY A 39 -17.58 -11.11 -13.88
CA GLY A 39 -18.57 -12.13 -13.51
C GLY A 39 -18.05 -13.19 -12.53
N LEU A 40 -16.91 -12.93 -11.88
CA LEU A 40 -16.23 -13.90 -11.04
C LEU A 40 -16.93 -14.01 -9.69
N ASP A 41 -17.49 -15.19 -9.40
CA ASP A 41 -17.85 -15.54 -8.04
C ASP A 41 -16.59 -15.81 -7.19
N ALA A 42 -16.76 -15.80 -5.86
CA ALA A 42 -15.65 -16.04 -4.93
C ALA A 42 -15.02 -17.43 -5.11
N ASN A 43 -15.74 -18.39 -5.69
CA ASN A 43 -15.27 -19.77 -5.89
C ASN A 43 -14.35 -19.91 -7.09
N ASN A 44 -14.47 -19.01 -8.08
CA ASN A 44 -13.67 -18.98 -9.31
C ASN A 44 -12.41 -18.10 -9.20
N ILE A 45 -12.21 -17.43 -8.07
CA ILE A 45 -10.98 -16.70 -7.76
C ILE A 45 -9.84 -17.69 -7.52
N GLY A 46 -8.84 -17.64 -8.39
CA GLY A 46 -7.62 -18.44 -8.26
C GLY A 46 -6.70 -17.92 -7.18
N ARG A 47 -5.51 -18.51 -7.10
CA ARG A 47 -4.48 -18.03 -6.17
C ARG A 47 -4.21 -16.54 -6.41
N LEU A 48 -4.06 -15.77 -5.33
CA LEU A 48 -3.59 -14.41 -5.43
C LEU A 48 -2.18 -14.42 -6.03
N VAL A 49 -2.00 -13.63 -7.08
CA VAL A 49 -0.73 -13.47 -7.80
C VAL A 49 -0.49 -11.98 -7.93
N ILE A 50 0.69 -11.54 -7.51
CA ILE A 50 1.19 -10.18 -7.76
C ILE A 50 1.41 -10.06 -9.27
N THR A 51 0.75 -9.08 -9.88
CA THR A 51 0.84 -8.77 -11.31
C THR A 51 1.41 -7.37 -11.48
N ASP A 52 1.56 -6.93 -12.73
CA ASP A 52 2.03 -5.58 -13.09
C ASP A 52 3.43 -5.25 -12.56
N PHE A 53 4.42 -5.96 -13.11
CA PHE A 53 5.84 -5.69 -12.84
C PHE A 53 6.38 -4.50 -13.65
N GLY A 54 5.54 -3.68 -14.28
CA GLY A 54 5.96 -2.60 -15.18
C GLY A 54 6.82 -1.51 -14.53
N LEU A 55 6.69 -1.34 -13.21
CA LEU A 55 7.49 -0.43 -12.38
C LEU A 55 8.43 -1.16 -11.41
N SER A 56 8.59 -2.48 -11.55
CA SER A 56 9.51 -3.24 -10.72
C SER A 56 10.96 -2.96 -11.08
N VAL A 57 11.83 -2.92 -10.08
CA VAL A 57 13.26 -2.63 -10.25
C VAL A 57 14.12 -3.70 -9.59
N ASP A 58 15.32 -3.90 -10.12
CA ASP A 58 16.33 -4.79 -9.55
C ASP A 58 16.97 -4.13 -8.31
N GLY A 59 16.78 -4.76 -7.14
CA GLY A 59 17.31 -4.27 -5.87
C GLY A 59 18.83 -4.38 -5.71
N SER A 60 19.52 -5.12 -6.59
CA SER A 60 20.98 -5.22 -6.59
C SER A 60 21.68 -4.02 -7.22
N LYS A 61 20.94 -3.21 -7.98
CA LYS A 61 21.45 -2.01 -8.67
C LYS A 61 21.32 -0.78 -7.78
N SER A 62 22.07 0.28 -8.13
CA SER A 62 22.02 1.57 -7.44
C SER A 62 20.57 2.05 -7.27
N PRO A 63 20.22 2.62 -6.10
CA PRO A 63 18.84 2.99 -5.79
C PRO A 63 18.34 4.02 -6.80
N TYR A 64 17.27 3.65 -7.50
CA TYR A 64 16.56 4.55 -8.40
C TYR A 64 15.98 5.73 -7.61
N LYS A 65 16.18 6.95 -8.11
CA LYS A 65 15.77 8.19 -7.44
C LYS A 65 14.38 8.69 -7.84
N HIS A 66 13.67 7.96 -8.70
CA HIS A 66 12.31 8.34 -9.08
C HIS A 66 11.33 8.03 -7.95
N THR A 67 10.18 8.68 -8.01
CA THR A 67 9.05 8.35 -7.14
C THR A 67 8.70 6.87 -7.28
N ILE A 68 8.60 6.19 -6.15
CA ILE A 68 8.09 4.82 -6.06
C ILE A 68 6.91 4.78 -5.10
N GLN A 69 6.08 3.75 -5.26
CA GLN A 69 4.88 3.48 -4.48
C GLN A 69 3.77 4.54 -4.67
N PRO A 70 2.51 4.10 -4.85
CA PRO A 70 1.36 5.01 -4.79
C PRO A 70 1.28 5.71 -3.44
N ASN A 71 0.70 6.91 -3.41
CA ASN A 71 0.71 7.79 -2.23
C ASN A 71 0.23 7.10 -0.94
N GLY A 72 -0.85 6.30 -1.00
CA GLY A 72 -1.40 5.61 0.18
C GLY A 72 -0.58 4.42 0.70
N PHE A 73 0.34 3.89 -0.11
CA PHE A 73 1.15 2.70 0.23
C PHE A 73 2.63 3.02 0.39
N ARG A 74 2.97 4.30 0.42
CA ARG A 74 4.36 4.74 0.41
C ARG A 74 5.02 4.49 1.76
N ALA A 75 6.23 3.95 1.71
CA ALA A 75 7.03 3.74 2.90
C ALA A 75 7.51 5.10 3.47
N PRO A 76 7.65 5.20 4.81
CA PRO A 76 8.06 6.43 5.50
C PRO A 76 9.45 6.97 5.13
N ARG A 77 10.27 6.22 4.38
CA ARG A 77 11.59 6.69 3.94
C ARG A 77 11.54 7.83 2.93
N LEU A 78 10.39 8.04 2.27
CA LEU A 78 10.24 9.06 1.24
C LEU A 78 9.72 10.38 1.84
N PHE A 79 10.53 11.02 2.70
CA PHE A 79 10.36 12.46 2.87
C PHE A 79 10.61 13.11 1.51
N SER A 80 9.60 13.76 0.94
CA SER A 80 9.65 14.23 -0.45
C SER A 80 8.74 15.43 -0.62
N GLU A 81 8.97 16.23 -1.67
CA GLU A 81 8.18 17.41 -2.02
C GLU A 81 6.75 17.11 -2.50
N GLN A 82 6.33 15.86 -2.49
CA GLN A 82 5.13 15.43 -3.18
C GLN A 82 3.86 15.78 -2.39
N ALA A 83 2.82 16.16 -3.13
CA ALA A 83 1.52 16.42 -2.58
C ALA A 83 0.99 15.19 -1.80
N GLY A 84 0.43 15.44 -0.60
CA GLY A 84 -0.15 14.41 0.25
C GLY A 84 0.80 13.77 1.27
N ILE A 85 2.12 14.02 1.20
CA ILE A 85 3.09 13.47 2.16
C ILE A 85 2.81 13.91 3.60
N ILE A 86 2.30 15.13 3.80
CA ILE A 86 2.00 15.69 5.12
C ILE A 86 0.93 14.85 5.83
N ASN A 87 -0.18 14.55 5.14
CA ASN A 87 -1.25 13.74 5.70
C ASN A 87 -0.78 12.31 5.95
N HIS A 88 0.07 11.79 5.06
CA HIS A 88 0.68 10.46 5.25
C HIS A 88 1.58 10.41 6.48
N LEU A 89 2.43 11.42 6.71
CA LEU A 89 3.26 11.54 7.91
C LEU A 89 2.42 11.64 9.18
N ALA A 90 1.37 12.46 9.18
CA ALA A 90 0.47 12.57 10.32
C ALA A 90 -0.23 11.23 10.62
N ALA A 91 -0.67 10.49 9.59
CA ALA A 91 -1.27 9.18 9.73
C ALA A 91 -0.29 8.15 10.29
N MET A 92 0.97 8.14 9.81
CA MET A 92 2.04 7.30 10.32
C MET A 92 2.36 7.61 11.78
N ILE A 93 2.49 8.89 12.14
CA ILE A 93 2.76 9.31 13.53
C ILE A 93 1.61 8.89 14.46
N SER A 94 0.37 9.05 14.01
CA SER A 94 -0.83 8.60 14.75
C SER A 94 -0.83 7.07 14.99
N LEU A 95 -0.29 6.29 14.05
CA LEU A 95 -0.28 4.81 14.08
C LEU A 95 0.89 4.21 14.86
N ILE A 96 2.11 4.72 14.65
CA ILE A 96 3.35 4.09 15.15
C ILE A 96 4.24 5.05 15.94
N GLY A 97 3.72 6.22 16.31
CA GLY A 97 4.45 7.25 17.04
C GLY A 97 5.41 8.08 16.17
N PRO A 98 6.08 9.08 16.75
CA PRO A 98 6.99 9.96 16.01
C PRO A 98 8.19 9.18 15.43
N PRO A 99 8.74 9.62 14.29
CA PRO A 99 9.95 9.04 13.72
C PRO A 99 11.13 9.20 14.69
N PRO A 100 12.01 8.19 14.82
CA PRO A 100 13.24 8.32 15.58
C PRO A 100 14.19 9.39 15.01
N GLN A 101 15.03 9.96 15.86
CA GLN A 101 15.96 11.03 15.49
C GLN A 101 16.96 10.61 14.38
N ASP A 102 17.44 9.36 14.40
CA ASP A 102 18.33 8.88 13.35
C ASP A 102 17.62 8.75 11.99
N VAL A 103 16.32 8.51 11.97
CA VAL A 103 15.52 8.53 10.72
C VAL A 103 15.37 9.95 10.19
N LEU A 104 15.11 10.92 11.08
CA LEU A 104 15.03 12.33 10.72
C LEU A 104 16.36 12.86 10.17
N LYS A 105 17.49 12.48 10.77
CA LYS A 105 18.84 12.88 10.33
C LYS A 105 19.22 12.34 8.95
N ARG A 106 18.71 11.16 8.58
CA ARG A 106 18.97 10.55 7.25
C ARG A 106 18.04 11.09 6.16
N GLY A 107 16.93 11.71 6.55
CA GLY A 107 15.87 12.09 5.62
C GLY A 107 16.13 13.44 4.95
N ASN A 108 16.08 13.44 3.62
CA ASN A 108 16.02 14.69 2.87
C ASN A 108 14.69 15.39 3.17
N TYR A 109 14.67 16.72 3.21
CA TYR A 109 13.44 17.52 3.41
C TYR A 109 12.76 17.38 4.80
N CYS A 110 13.34 16.67 5.77
CA CYS A 110 12.77 16.54 7.12
C CYS A 110 12.50 17.90 7.79
N SER A 111 13.38 18.87 7.61
CA SER A 111 13.23 20.23 8.17
C SER A 111 11.97 20.97 7.70
N ARG A 112 11.31 20.51 6.63
CA ARG A 112 10.01 21.06 6.21
C ARG A 112 8.85 20.59 7.07
N TYR A 113 8.96 19.39 7.62
CA TYR A 113 7.88 18.71 8.34
C TYR A 113 8.12 18.66 9.85
N PHE A 114 9.38 18.71 10.27
CA PHE A 114 9.80 18.61 11.67
C PHE A 114 10.60 19.86 12.07
N ASN A 115 10.46 20.29 13.32
CA ASN A 115 11.32 21.33 13.92
C ASN A 115 12.66 20.76 14.37
N ASP A 116 13.51 21.61 14.94
CA ASP A 116 14.88 21.25 15.35
C ASP A 116 14.88 20.26 16.53
N GLU A 117 13.79 20.22 17.30
CA GLU A 117 13.53 19.24 18.36
C GLU A 117 13.02 17.88 17.82
N GLY A 118 12.77 17.78 16.51
CA GLY A 118 12.23 16.58 15.84
C GLY A 118 10.72 16.38 16.02
N GLN A 119 10.00 17.42 16.44
CA GLN A 119 8.55 17.43 16.58
C GLN A 119 7.89 17.80 15.25
N PHE A 120 6.78 17.14 14.94
CA PHE A 120 6.05 17.35 13.70
C PHE A 120 5.33 18.71 13.70
N LYS A 121 5.70 19.61 12.78
CA LYS A 121 5.23 21.01 12.77
C LYS A 121 3.71 21.18 12.67
N LEU A 122 3.00 20.20 12.11
CA LEU A 122 1.55 20.24 11.87
C LEU A 122 0.81 19.31 12.83
N HIS A 123 0.98 19.55 14.14
CA HIS A 123 0.42 18.71 15.21
C HIS A 123 -1.09 18.48 15.08
N ASP A 124 -1.85 19.47 14.63
CA ASP A 124 -3.31 19.43 14.47
C ASP A 124 -3.79 18.36 13.47
N LEU A 125 -2.91 17.93 12.54
CA LEU A 125 -3.24 16.90 11.56
C LEU A 125 -3.16 15.47 12.14
N ILE A 126 -2.55 15.29 13.31
CA ILE A 126 -2.47 14.00 13.98
C ILE A 126 -3.83 13.70 14.62
N THR A 127 -4.77 13.26 13.79
CA THR A 127 -6.12 12.90 14.22
C THR A 127 -6.10 11.56 14.97
N ARG A 128 -6.62 11.57 16.21
CA ARG A 128 -6.73 10.40 17.10
C ARG A 128 -5.37 9.74 17.39
N PRO A 129 -4.51 10.36 18.21
CA PRO A 129 -3.32 9.69 18.73
C PRO A 129 -3.75 8.50 19.60
N GLY A 130 -3.06 7.38 19.48
CA GLY A 130 -3.45 6.14 20.18
C GLY A 130 -2.92 4.86 19.57
N GLY A 131 -2.26 4.95 18.41
CA GLY A 131 -1.64 3.82 17.76
C GLY A 131 -2.63 2.91 17.04
N LEU A 132 -2.09 1.78 16.62
CA LEU A 132 -2.78 0.78 15.81
C LEU A 132 -4.01 0.16 16.51
N GLU A 133 -3.91 -0.07 17.81
CA GLU A 133 -4.98 -0.59 18.68
C GLU A 133 -6.27 0.22 18.59
N ASN A 134 -6.15 1.55 18.60
CA ASN A 134 -7.28 2.46 18.62
C ASN A 134 -7.86 2.74 17.21
N LYS A 135 -7.14 2.36 16.14
CA LYS A 135 -7.63 2.50 14.76
C LYS A 135 -8.30 1.25 14.23
N LEU A 136 -7.98 0.07 14.77
CA LEU A 136 -8.53 -1.20 14.32
C LEU A 136 -9.77 -1.55 15.14
N ASN A 137 -10.94 -1.29 14.55
CA ASN A 137 -12.24 -1.59 15.15
C ASN A 137 -12.87 -2.88 14.60
N VAL A 138 -12.19 -3.58 13.69
CA VAL A 138 -12.77 -4.68 12.89
C VAL A 138 -12.53 -6.05 13.53
N THR A 139 -11.63 -6.13 14.50
CA THR A 139 -11.27 -7.37 15.21
C THR A 139 -11.36 -7.12 16.70
N GLU A 140 -11.63 -8.16 17.49
CA GLU A 140 -11.65 -8.11 18.96
C GLU A 140 -10.85 -9.26 19.56
N GLY A 141 -10.57 -9.19 20.86
CA GLY A 141 -9.94 -10.28 21.60
C GLY A 141 -8.55 -10.69 21.09
N ASP A 142 -8.29 -12.00 21.07
CA ASP A 142 -6.98 -12.56 20.74
C ASP A 142 -6.62 -12.37 19.26
N GLU A 143 -7.60 -12.45 18.35
CA GLU A 143 -7.37 -12.22 16.91
C GLU A 143 -6.88 -10.80 16.65
N LYS A 144 -7.50 -9.79 17.27
CA LYS A 144 -7.04 -8.40 17.20
C LYS A 144 -5.59 -8.27 17.66
N ARG A 145 -5.28 -8.86 18.82
CA ARG A 145 -3.93 -8.81 19.39
C ARG A 145 -2.90 -9.45 18.46
N MET A 146 -3.22 -10.60 17.89
CA MET A 146 -2.35 -11.31 16.94
C MET A 146 -2.16 -10.51 15.65
N PHE A 147 -3.24 -9.96 15.09
CA PHE A 147 -3.18 -9.12 13.89
C PHE A 147 -2.32 -7.87 14.12
N ILE A 148 -2.51 -7.19 15.25
CA ILE A 148 -1.71 -6.02 15.62
C ILE A 148 -0.25 -6.39 15.79
N GLY A 149 0.03 -7.53 16.43
CA GLY A 149 1.38 -8.08 16.53
C GLY A 149 2.00 -8.32 15.15
N PHE A 150 1.26 -8.94 14.24
CA PHE A 150 1.69 -9.22 12.87
C PHE A 150 2.02 -7.94 12.10
N ILE A 151 1.09 -6.99 11.99
CA ILE A 151 1.29 -5.77 11.20
C ILE A 151 2.30 -4.80 11.84
N SER A 152 2.47 -4.84 13.15
CA SER A 152 3.52 -4.08 13.84
C SER A 152 4.93 -4.53 13.46
N LYS A 153 5.12 -5.76 12.95
CA LYS A 153 6.40 -6.22 12.40
C LYS A 153 6.71 -5.59 11.05
N MET A 154 5.70 -5.16 10.30
CA MET A 154 5.84 -4.51 8.98
C MET A 154 5.91 -2.97 9.07
N LEU A 155 5.08 -2.37 9.93
CA LEU A 155 4.93 -0.91 10.03
C LEU A 155 6.01 -0.30 10.94
N ARG A 156 7.22 -0.14 10.40
CA ARG A 156 8.35 0.49 11.10
C ARG A 156 8.95 1.67 10.34
N TRP A 157 9.37 2.69 11.10
CA TRP A 157 10.10 3.86 10.60
C TRP A 157 11.43 3.48 9.95
N ARG A 158 12.18 2.60 10.61
CA ARG A 158 13.42 2.00 10.10
C ARG A 158 13.09 0.72 9.33
N PRO A 159 13.36 0.65 8.01
CA PRO A 159 13.31 -0.59 7.25
C PRO A 159 14.12 -1.75 7.82
N GLU A 160 15.19 -1.46 8.53
CA GLU A 160 16.03 -2.44 9.23
C GLU A 160 15.27 -3.14 10.36
N ASP A 161 14.29 -2.44 10.95
CA ASP A 161 13.44 -2.99 12.02
C ASP A 161 12.24 -3.77 11.44
N ARG A 162 12.05 -3.80 10.10
CA ARG A 162 10.92 -4.49 9.46
C ARG A 162 11.23 -5.97 9.29
N ALA A 163 10.27 -6.81 9.64
CA ALA A 163 10.34 -8.24 9.34
C ALA A 163 10.38 -8.47 7.82
N THR A 164 11.12 -9.50 7.41
CA THR A 164 11.17 -9.93 6.02
C THR A 164 9.90 -10.68 5.64
N ALA A 165 9.67 -10.87 4.34
CA ALA A 165 8.55 -11.69 3.88
C ALA A 165 8.65 -13.14 4.40
N GLU A 166 9.86 -13.66 4.55
CA GLU A 166 10.12 -15.00 5.10
C GLU A 166 9.74 -15.09 6.58
N ASP A 167 10.15 -14.11 7.39
CA ASP A 167 9.79 -14.04 8.82
C ASP A 167 8.27 -14.00 9.01
N LEU A 168 7.59 -13.22 8.16
CA LEU A 168 6.14 -13.02 8.23
C LEU A 168 5.36 -14.25 7.74
N PHE A 169 5.91 -15.02 6.80
CA PHE A 169 5.24 -16.21 6.26
C PHE A 169 4.94 -17.25 7.33
N SER A 170 5.81 -17.34 8.34
CA SER A 170 5.67 -18.27 9.47
C SER A 170 4.91 -17.68 10.66
N ASP A 171 4.32 -16.49 10.53
CA ASP A 171 3.63 -15.83 11.64
C ASP A 171 2.35 -16.60 12.03
N PRO A 172 2.12 -16.85 13.33
CA PRO A 172 0.92 -17.54 13.80
C PRO A 172 -0.40 -16.92 13.34
N TRP A 173 -0.44 -15.60 13.12
CA TRP A 173 -1.67 -14.93 12.67
C TRP A 173 -2.10 -15.38 11.26
N LEU A 174 -1.16 -15.75 10.38
CA LEU A 174 -1.49 -16.28 9.04
C LEU A 174 -1.95 -17.75 9.05
N GLN A 175 -1.86 -18.42 10.21
CA GLN A 175 -2.22 -19.82 10.39
C GLN A 175 -3.54 -19.99 11.17
N LEU A 176 -4.25 -18.89 11.45
CA LEU A 176 -5.57 -18.89 12.08
C LEU A 176 -6.66 -19.48 11.17
#